data_AF-A0A9E1EJB9-F1
#
_entry.id   AF-A0A9E1EJB9-F1
#
_cell.length_a   1.000
_cell.length_b   1.000
_cell.length_c   1.000
_cell.angle_alpha   90.00
_cell.angle_beta   90.00
_cell.angle_gamma   90.00
#
_symmetry.space_group_name_H-M   'P 1'
#
loop_
_entity.id
_entity.type
_entity.pdbx_description
1 polymer ?
#
loop_
_entity_poly.entity_id
_entity_poly.type
_entity_poly.pdbx_seq_one_letter_code
_entity_poly.pdbx_strand_id
1 'polypeptide(L)'
;MKNFNDVINSVGEAINNAAQSGNIEEMLNKTKAYAKKSAEAIEISRKRIELLDAKTKLAKAFEKYGRLQFKAYEGEEVSEDDISACTEEIVMLKSQSEFLEAEIEAFKEAISAEFEAKMNSTKKEEDVVVEDVEIVDSDK
;
A
#
# COMPACT_ATOMS: atom_id res chain seq x y z
N MET A 1 21.67 5.55 6.48
CA MET A 1 20.42 5.74 5.71
C MET A 1 20.67 6.87 4.72
N LYS A 2 20.23 6.76 3.47
CA LYS A 2 20.36 7.88 2.51
C LYS A 2 19.36 8.97 2.87
N ASN A 3 19.80 10.22 2.82
CA ASN A 3 18.98 11.40 3.16
C ASN A 3 17.98 11.64 2.01
N PHE A 4 16.85 12.29 2.27
CA PHE A 4 15.88 12.64 1.21
C PHE A 4 16.53 13.46 0.07
N ASN A 5 17.48 14.34 0.44
CA ASN A 5 18.26 15.13 -0.51
C ASN A 5 19.18 14.25 -1.39
N ASP A 6 19.72 13.16 -0.85
CA ASP A 6 20.56 12.22 -1.60
C ASP A 6 19.72 11.40 -2.59
N VAL A 7 18.46 11.10 -2.24
CA VAL A 7 17.51 10.42 -3.14
C VAL A 7 17.13 11.32 -4.30
N ILE A 8 16.83 12.60 -4.05
CA ILE A 8 16.50 13.57 -5.10
C ILE A 8 17.70 13.81 -6.03
N ASN A 9 18.89 14.01 -5.46
CA ASN A 9 20.11 14.22 -6.26
C ASN A 9 20.46 12.97 -7.08
N SER A 10 20.32 11.77 -6.51
CA SER A 10 20.52 10.51 -7.23
C SER A 10 19.53 10.30 -8.38
N VAL A 11 18.28 10.75 -8.22
CA VAL A 11 17.28 10.72 -9.31
C VAL A 11 17.64 11.74 -10.39
N GLY A 12 18.06 12.95 -10.01
CA GLY A 12 18.52 13.98 -10.95
C GLY A 12 19.73 13.55 -11.77
N GLU A 13 20.72 12.92 -11.14
CA GLU A 13 21.90 12.37 -11.81
C GLU A 13 21.56 11.21 -12.75
N ALA A 14 20.64 10.32 -12.35
CA ALA A 14 20.17 9.22 -13.20
C ALA A 14 19.40 9.72 -14.44
N ILE A 15 18.58 10.76 -14.29
CA ILE A 15 17.87 11.43 -15.40
C ILE A 15 18.87 12.08 -16.35
N ASN A 16 19.86 12.81 -15.82
CA ASN A 16 20.84 13.52 -16.65
C ASN A 16 21.75 12.56 -17.45
N ASN A 17 22.18 11.45 -16.84
CA ASN A 17 22.96 10.41 -17.52
C ASN A 17 22.14 9.65 -18.58
N ALA A 18 20.85 9.41 -18.33
CA ALA A 18 19.96 8.76 -19.31
C ALA A 18 19.59 9.68 -20.49
N ALA A 19 19.49 11.00 -20.24
CA ALA A 19 19.33 11.99 -21.30
C ALA A 19 20.55 12.05 -22.24
N GLN A 20 21.76 11.77 -21.73
CA GLN A 20 22.99 11.71 -22.52
C GLN A 20 23.18 10.38 -23.29
N SER A 21 22.51 9.30 -22.91
CA SER A 21 22.66 7.97 -23.55
C SER A 21 21.69 7.71 -24.71
N GLY A 22 20.79 8.64 -25.03
CA GLY A 22 19.82 8.51 -26.14
C GLY A 22 18.59 7.63 -25.84
N ASN A 23 18.51 7.03 -24.65
CA ASN A 23 17.42 6.11 -24.27
C ASN A 23 16.30 6.82 -23.49
N ILE A 24 15.77 7.90 -24.06
CA ILE A 24 14.72 8.74 -23.46
C ILE A 24 13.48 7.92 -23.09
N GLU A 25 13.14 6.91 -23.90
CA GLU A 25 11.99 6.03 -23.68
C GLU A 25 12.15 5.14 -22.44
N GLU A 26 13.35 4.60 -22.21
CA GLU A 26 13.68 3.85 -20.99
C GLU A 26 13.59 4.75 -19.75
N MET A 27 14.07 5.99 -19.85
CA MET A 27 14.00 6.98 -18.78
C MET A 27 12.56 7.38 -18.44
N LEU A 28 11.72 7.61 -19.46
CA LEU A 28 10.30 7.91 -19.31
C LEU A 28 9.57 6.74 -18.63
N ASN A 29 9.86 5.50 -19.05
CA ASN A 29 9.28 4.30 -18.45
C ASN A 29 9.67 4.14 -16.97
N LYS A 30 10.95 4.36 -16.62
CA LYS A 30 11.40 4.36 -15.23
C LYS A 30 10.69 5.44 -14.41
N THR A 31 10.60 6.66 -14.93
CA THR A 31 9.94 7.79 -14.27
C THR A 31 8.46 7.49 -13.99
N LYS A 32 7.75 6.94 -14.98
CA LYS A 32 6.35 6.52 -14.85
C LYS A 32 6.19 5.43 -13.78
N ALA A 33 7.11 4.46 -13.73
CA ALA A 33 7.10 3.40 -12.72
C ALA A 33 7.35 3.96 -11.30
N TYR A 34 8.26 4.91 -11.14
CA TYR A 34 8.49 5.59 -9.86
C TYR A 34 7.28 6.40 -9.41
N ALA A 35 6.67 7.18 -10.32
CA ALA A 35 5.47 7.96 -10.02
C ALA A 35 4.32 7.05 -9.55
N LYS A 36 4.13 5.90 -10.22
CA LYS A 36 3.13 4.90 -9.83
C LYS A 36 3.39 4.34 -8.43
N LYS A 37 4.62 3.86 -8.14
CA LYS A 37 5.00 3.36 -6.81
C LYS A 37 4.82 4.41 -5.71
N SER A 38 5.13 5.66 -6.02
CA SER A 38 4.94 6.77 -5.09
C SER A 38 3.47 7.01 -4.79
N ALA A 39 2.59 6.98 -5.81
CA ALA A 39 1.15 7.13 -5.63
C ALA A 39 0.56 5.99 -4.78
N GLU A 40 0.96 4.75 -5.04
CA GLU A 40 0.57 3.57 -4.24
C GLU A 40 0.99 3.71 -2.77
N ALA A 41 2.22 4.16 -2.52
CA ALA A 41 2.73 4.37 -1.16
C ALA A 41 1.98 5.48 -0.42
N ILE A 42 1.61 6.56 -1.13
CA ILE A 42 0.81 7.66 -0.57
C ILE A 42 -0.59 7.15 -0.19
N GLU A 43 -1.24 6.37 -1.04
CA GLU A 43 -2.58 5.83 -0.78
C GLU A 43 -2.59 4.90 0.43
N ILE A 44 -1.62 3.98 0.54
CA ILE A 44 -1.46 3.13 1.73
C ILE A 44 -1.24 3.98 2.99
N SER A 45 -0.41 5.01 2.89
CA SER A 45 -0.10 5.88 4.03
C SER A 45 -1.35 6.64 4.51
N ARG A 46 -2.16 7.12 3.56
CA ARG A 46 -3.44 7.77 3.87
C ARG A 46 -4.39 6.82 4.60
N LYS A 47 -4.60 5.60 4.08
CA LYS A 47 -5.47 4.60 4.72
C LYS A 47 -4.97 4.21 6.12
N ARG A 48 -3.65 4.12 6.31
CA ARG A 48 -3.06 3.87 7.64
C ARG A 48 -3.31 5.00 8.63
N ILE A 49 -3.29 6.25 8.18
CA ILE A 49 -3.62 7.40 9.02
C ILE A 49 -5.10 7.34 9.43
N GLU A 50 -5.98 7.06 8.47
CA GLU A 50 -7.42 6.89 8.74
C GLU A 50 -7.67 5.73 9.74
N LEU A 51 -6.96 4.61 9.60
CA LEU A 51 -7.03 3.49 10.53
C LEU A 51 -6.54 3.87 11.94
N LEU A 52 -5.45 4.61 12.05
CA LEU A 52 -4.92 5.07 13.34
C LEU A 52 -5.89 6.02 14.05
N ASP A 53 -6.54 6.92 13.30
CA ASP A 53 -7.59 7.79 13.85
C ASP A 53 -8.79 6.98 14.35
N ALA A 54 -9.28 6.03 13.55
CA ALA A 54 -10.38 5.13 13.95
C ALA A 54 -10.04 4.33 15.22
N LYS A 55 -8.84 3.75 15.30
CA LYS A 55 -8.36 3.03 16.50
C LYS A 55 -8.20 3.93 17.72
N THR A 56 -7.76 5.17 17.52
CA THR A 56 -7.62 6.14 18.60
C THR A 56 -9.00 6.52 19.17
N LYS A 57 -9.97 6.75 18.29
CA LYS A 57 -11.37 6.98 18.69
C LYS A 57 -11.95 5.76 19.40
N LEU A 58 -11.69 4.56 18.89
CA LEU A 58 -12.15 3.32 19.50
C LEU A 58 -11.61 3.13 20.92
N ALA A 59 -10.32 3.41 21.13
CA ALA A 59 -9.71 3.34 22.46
C ALA A 59 -10.37 4.31 23.45
N LYS A 60 -10.66 5.55 23.00
CA LYS A 60 -11.38 6.54 23.82
C LYS A 60 -12.82 6.11 24.13
N ALA A 61 -13.51 5.51 23.18
CA ALA A 61 -14.85 4.98 23.38
C ALA A 61 -14.85 3.84 24.42
N PHE A 62 -13.87 2.92 24.36
CA PHE A 62 -13.70 1.89 25.39
C PHE A 62 -13.34 2.47 26.76
N GLU A 63 -12.50 3.51 26.82
CA GLU A 63 -12.20 4.19 28.08
C GLU A 63 -13.46 4.82 28.68
N LYS A 64 -14.26 5.52 27.86
CA LYS A 64 -15.55 6.09 28.27
C LYS A 64 -16.50 5.01 28.78
N TYR A 65 -16.64 3.91 28.05
CA TYR A 65 -17.46 2.77 28.46
C TYR A 65 -16.99 2.22 29.82
N GLY A 66 -15.70 1.96 29.98
CA GLY A 66 -15.13 1.47 31.23
C GLY A 66 -15.39 2.42 32.41
N ARG A 67 -15.31 3.73 32.21
CA ARG A 67 -15.65 4.74 33.22
C ARG A 67 -17.14 4.68 33.61
N LEU A 68 -18.05 4.53 32.64
CA LEU A 68 -19.49 4.38 32.90
C LEU A 68 -19.78 3.10 33.70
N GLN A 69 -19.16 1.97 33.31
CA GLN A 69 -19.31 0.71 34.04
C GLN A 69 -18.76 0.79 35.47
N PHE A 70 -17.65 1.49 35.67
CA PHE A 70 -17.06 1.65 36.99
C PHE A 70 -17.92 2.53 37.91
N LYS A 71 -18.48 3.62 37.39
CA LYS A 71 -19.45 4.46 38.13
C LYS A 71 -20.67 3.65 38.58
N ALA A 72 -21.23 2.84 37.69
CA ALA A 72 -22.34 1.96 38.02
C ALA A 72 -21.95 0.95 39.12
N TYR A 73 -20.72 0.42 39.07
CA TYR A 73 -20.18 -0.45 40.11
C TYR A 73 -20.04 0.26 41.47
N GLU A 74 -19.67 1.54 41.48
CA GLU A 74 -19.62 2.38 42.70
C GLU A 74 -21.01 2.77 43.22
N GLY A 75 -22.08 2.38 42.52
CA GLY A 75 -23.46 2.69 42.89
C GLY A 75 -23.93 4.08 42.46
N GLU A 76 -23.17 4.77 41.61
CA GLU A 76 -23.64 6.01 40.97
C GLU A 76 -24.74 5.71 39.95
N GLU A 77 -25.70 6.62 39.81
CA GLU A 77 -26.68 6.56 38.74
C GLU A 77 -26.00 6.85 37.39
N VAL A 78 -26.12 5.91 36.47
CA VAL A 78 -25.58 6.00 35.11
C VAL A 78 -26.73 5.85 34.12
N SER A 79 -26.81 6.76 33.15
CA SER A 79 -27.83 6.72 32.11
C SER A 79 -27.65 5.50 31.20
N GLU A 80 -28.73 4.75 31.00
CA GLU A 80 -28.76 3.63 30.05
C GLU A 80 -28.57 4.11 28.60
N ASP A 81 -29.05 5.31 28.28
CA ASP A 81 -28.86 5.93 26.97
C ASP A 81 -27.38 6.25 26.72
N ASP A 82 -26.64 6.69 27.75
CA ASP A 82 -25.20 6.97 27.63
C ASP A 82 -24.38 5.70 27.39
N ILE A 83 -24.75 4.60 28.06
CA ILE A 83 -24.13 3.28 27.87
C ILE A 83 -24.42 2.77 26.46
N SER A 84 -25.68 2.90 26.01
CA SER A 84 -26.13 2.44 24.69
C SER A 84 -25.42 3.21 23.58
N ALA A 85 -25.40 4.54 23.64
CA ALA A 85 -24.70 5.38 22.67
C ALA A 85 -23.19 5.08 22.63
N CYS A 86 -22.56 4.86 23.78
CA CYS A 86 -21.15 4.49 23.85
C CYS A 86 -20.88 3.12 23.23
N THR A 87 -21.80 2.17 23.41
CA THR A 87 -21.69 0.81 22.85
C THR A 87 -21.86 0.84 21.33
N GLU A 88 -22.82 1.58 20.81
CA GLU A 88 -23.03 1.79 19.38
C GLU A 88 -21.79 2.43 18.72
N GLU A 89 -21.20 3.44 19.37
CA GLU A 89 -19.95 4.07 18.92
C GLU A 89 -18.80 3.05 18.84
N ILE A 90 -18.63 2.21 19.87
CA ILE A 90 -17.63 1.13 19.88
C ILE A 90 -17.83 0.15 18.71
N VAL A 91 -19.07 -0.30 18.49
CA VAL A 91 -19.40 -1.25 17.42
C VAL A 91 -19.07 -0.66 16.05
N MET A 92 -19.47 0.60 15.82
CA MET A 92 -19.21 1.30 14.56
C MET A 92 -17.70 1.48 14.33
N LEU A 93 -16.94 1.94 15.33
CA LEU A 93 -15.50 2.16 15.21
C LEU A 93 -14.71 0.85 15.06
N LYS A 94 -15.16 -0.26 15.67
CA LYS A 94 -14.60 -1.59 15.41
C LYS A 94 -14.79 -1.98 13.96
N SER A 95 -16.02 -1.90 13.46
CA SER A 95 -16.33 -2.25 12.07
C SER A 95 -15.53 -1.39 11.07
N GLN A 96 -15.41 -0.09 11.32
CA GLN A 96 -14.60 0.80 10.51
C GLN A 96 -13.11 0.42 10.51
N SER A 97 -12.57 0.08 11.69
CA SER A 97 -11.16 -0.33 11.82
C SER A 97 -10.88 -1.64 11.06
N GLU A 98 -11.76 -2.63 11.21
CA GLU A 98 -11.67 -3.92 10.52
C GLU A 98 -11.77 -3.75 9.00
N PHE A 99 -12.68 -2.89 8.52
CA PHE A 99 -12.81 -2.57 7.10
C PHE A 99 -11.53 -1.93 6.54
N LEU A 100 -10.96 -0.94 7.22
CA LEU A 100 -9.74 -0.27 6.79
C LEU A 100 -8.52 -1.22 6.78
N GLU A 101 -8.44 -2.14 7.74
CA GLU A 101 -7.40 -3.19 7.73
C GLU A 101 -7.52 -4.10 6.52
N ALA A 102 -8.73 -4.57 6.21
CA ALA A 102 -8.99 -5.41 5.05
C ALA A 102 -8.69 -4.66 3.73
N GLU A 103 -9.07 -3.39 3.64
CA GLU A 103 -8.82 -2.58 2.44
C GLU A 103 -7.32 -2.33 2.22
N ILE A 104 -6.57 -2.06 3.29
CA ILE A 104 -5.10 -1.93 3.22
C ILE A 104 -4.47 -3.23 2.74
N GLU A 105 -4.93 -4.39 3.24
CA GLU A 105 -4.36 -5.68 2.85
C GLU A 105 -4.68 -6.04 1.41
N ALA A 106 -5.95 -5.91 0.99
CA ALA A 106 -6.36 -6.11 -0.39
C ALA A 106 -5.59 -5.21 -1.36
N PHE A 107 -5.31 -3.96 -0.97
CA PHE A 107 -4.51 -3.04 -1.79
C PHE A 107 -3.05 -3.49 -1.93
N LYS A 108 -2.43 -3.99 -0.85
CA LYS A 108 -1.06 -4.56 -0.93
C LYS A 108 -1.01 -5.82 -1.76
N GLU A 109 -2.00 -6.69 -1.64
CA GLU A 109 -2.13 -7.91 -2.44
C GLU A 109 -2.27 -7.56 -3.92
N ALA A 110 -3.09 -6.57 -4.26
CA ALA A 110 -3.24 -6.08 -5.63
C ALA A 110 -1.93 -5.53 -6.22
N ILE A 111 -1.16 -4.77 -5.43
CA ILE A 111 0.17 -4.28 -5.85
C ILE A 111 1.13 -5.45 -6.09
N SER A 112 1.11 -6.44 -5.20
CA SER A 112 1.99 -7.61 -5.28
C SER A 112 1.66 -8.47 -6.51
N ALA A 113 0.37 -8.71 -6.75
CA ALA A 113 -0.10 -9.43 -7.94
C ALA A 113 0.26 -8.71 -9.25
N GLU A 114 0.16 -7.37 -9.28
CA GLU A 114 0.59 -6.61 -10.46
C GLU A 114 2.11 -6.71 -10.70
N PHE A 115 2.89 -6.73 -9.62
CA PHE A 115 4.34 -6.92 -9.71
C PHE A 115 4.71 -8.31 -10.25
N GLU A 116 4.06 -9.37 -9.75
CA GLU A 116 4.26 -10.74 -10.24
C GLU A 116 3.84 -10.91 -11.70
N ALA A 117 2.70 -10.33 -12.09
CA ALA A 117 2.23 -10.39 -13.47
C ALA A 117 3.24 -9.75 -14.44
N LYS A 118 3.82 -8.60 -14.08
CA LYS A 118 4.89 -7.96 -14.87
C LYS A 118 6.15 -8.83 -14.94
N MET A 119 6.55 -9.44 -13.84
CA MET A 119 7.73 -10.30 -13.82
C MET A 119 7.55 -11.55 -14.70
N ASN A 120 6.35 -12.13 -14.70
CA ASN A 120 6.02 -13.30 -15.51
C ASN A 120 5.85 -12.96 -17.00
N SER A 121 5.39 -11.76 -17.36
CA SER A 121 5.37 -11.32 -18.76
C SER A 121 6.78 -11.11 -19.31
N THR A 122 7.71 -10.58 -18.52
CA THR A 122 9.09 -10.35 -18.97
C THR A 122 9.87 -11.66 -19.16
N LYS A 123 9.60 -12.69 -18.34
CA LYS A 123 10.20 -14.02 -18.49
C LYS A 123 9.72 -14.77 -19.74
N LYS A 124 8.49 -14.55 -20.19
CA LYS A 124 7.95 -15.18 -21.42
C LYS A 124 8.54 -14.60 -22.70
N GLU A 125 9.09 -13.40 -22.68
CA GLU A 125 9.75 -12.78 -23.83
C GLU A 125 11.20 -13.25 -24.01
N GLU A 126 11.87 -13.73 -22.96
CA GLU A 126 13.21 -14.32 -23.05
C GLU A 126 13.22 -15.80 -23.51
N ASP A 127 12.08 -16.51 -23.42
CA ASP A 127 11.99 -17.95 -23.70
C ASP A 127 11.62 -18.28 -25.17
N VAL A 128 11.67 -17.31 -26.10
CA VAL A 128 11.27 -17.47 -27.53
C VAL A 128 12.47 -17.53 -28.50
N VAL A 129 13.70 -17.62 -27.99
CA VAL A 129 14.89 -17.95 -28.80
C VAL A 129 15.53 -19.13 -28.08
N VAL A 130 15.38 -20.39 -28.51
CA VAL A 130 16.18 -21.09 -29.54
C VAL A 130 15.43 -22.40 -29.90
N GLU A 131 15.19 -22.77 -31.16
CA GLU A 131 15.84 -23.82 -31.99
C GLU A 131 14.73 -24.24 -33.01
N ASP A 132 14.90 -24.43 -34.32
CA ASP A 132 15.99 -25.02 -35.11
C ASP A 132 16.19 -24.26 -36.44
N VAL A 133 17.43 -23.93 -36.79
CA VAL A 133 17.82 -23.70 -38.18
C VAL A 133 18.38 -25.02 -38.69
N GLU A 134 17.59 -25.77 -39.47
CA GLU A 134 18.12 -26.89 -40.25
C GLU A 134 19.10 -26.32 -41.30
N ILE A 135 20.40 -26.55 -41.06
CA ILE A 135 21.44 -26.35 -42.07
C ILE A 135 21.29 -27.47 -43.09
N VAL A 136 20.70 -27.16 -44.24
CA VAL A 136 20.70 -28.06 -45.39
C VAL A 136 22.01 -27.86 -46.14
N ASP A 137 22.99 -28.71 -45.86
CA ASP A 137 24.20 -28.84 -46.68
C ASP A 137 23.80 -29.19 -48.11
N SER A 138 24.07 -28.26 -49.04
CA SER A 138 23.86 -28.46 -50.46
C SER A 138 25.16 -28.98 -51.08
N ASP A 139 25.29 -30.31 -51.14
CA ASP A 139 26.30 -30.96 -51.99
C ASP A 139 25.88 -30.83 -53.47
N LYS A 140 26.74 -30.21 -54.29
CA LYS A 140 26.91 -30.50 -55.71
C LYS A 140 28.23 -29.99 -56.26
#